data_AF-A0A497GSJ5-F1
#
_entry.id   AF-A0A497GSJ5-F1
#
_cell.length_a   1.000
_cell.length_b   1.000
_cell.length_c   1.000
_cell.angle_alpha   90.00
_cell.angle_beta   90.00
_cell.angle_gamma   90.00
#
_symmetry.space_group_name_H-M   'P 1'
#
loop_
_entity.id
_entity.type
_entity.pdbx_description
1 polymer ?
#
loop_
_entity_poly.entity_id
_entity_poly.type
_entity_poly.pdbx_seq_one_letter_code
_entity_poly.pdbx_strand_id
1 'polypeptide(L)' 'MPSLKVIHSYEIPPRIEVVEVKKGETLAEALYKMNIKYDAVIVAHEKEIVSDPKSFRIEKDTIIEILEILDGG' A
#
# COMPACT_ATOMS: atom_id res chain seq x y z
N MET A 1 -0.33 0.81 -18.11
CA MET A 1 0.08 -0.07 -17.00
C MET A 1 -0.80 0.27 -15.80
N PRO A 2 -1.22 -0.69 -14.96
CA PRO A 2 -1.93 -0.36 -13.74
C PRO A 2 -1.05 0.51 -12.82
N SER A 3 -1.68 1.37 -12.05
CA SER A 3 -1.03 2.29 -11.12
C SER A 3 -1.63 2.10 -9.73
N LEU A 4 -0.76 2.03 -8.74
CA LEU A 4 -1.14 2.00 -7.33
C LEU A 4 -0.96 3.40 -6.75
N LYS A 5 -2.03 3.98 -6.21
CA LYS A 5 -1.94 5.21 -5.42
C LYS A 5 -1.83 4.85 -3.96
N VAL A 6 -0.78 5.32 -3.30
CA VAL A 6 -0.49 5.07 -1.89
C VAL A 6 -0.66 6.37 -1.12
N ILE A 7 -1.48 6.33 -0.07
CA ILE A 7 -1.73 7.46 0.82
C ILE A 7 -1.12 7.14 2.18
N HIS A 8 -0.11 7.92 2.60
CA HIS A 8 0.47 7.81 3.94
C HIS A 8 -0.36 8.66 4.90
N SER A 9 -1.27 8.03 5.63
CA SER A 9 -2.33 8.72 6.38
C SER A 9 -1.87 9.37 7.70
N TYR A 10 -0.65 9.08 8.17
CA TYR A 10 -0.13 9.64 9.43
C TYR A 10 0.59 10.99 9.25
N GLU A 11 0.98 11.34 8.02
CA GLU A 11 1.63 12.62 7.71
C GLU A 11 0.58 13.73 7.55
N ILE A 12 0.89 14.96 8.00
CA ILE A 12 0.02 16.13 7.83
C ILE A 12 0.79 17.22 7.06
N PRO A 13 0.44 17.50 5.79
CA PRO A 13 -0.60 16.84 5.00
C PRO A 13 -0.23 15.40 4.60
N PRO A 14 -1.20 14.53 4.28
CA PRO A 14 -0.91 13.17 3.86
C PRO A 14 -0.01 13.14 2.63
N ARG A 15 1.07 12.35 2.70
CA ARG A 15 1.92 12.12 1.54
C ARG A 15 1.24 11.14 0.59
N ILE A 16 1.20 11.52 -0.68
CA ILE A 16 0.63 10.71 -1.75
C ILE A 16 1.75 10.27 -2.67
N GLU A 17 1.86 8.96 -2.88
CA GLU A 17 2.79 8.37 -3.83
C GLU A 17 1.99 7.63 -4.92
N VAL A 18 2.48 7.67 -6.16
CA VAL A 18 1.90 6.93 -7.28
C VAL A 18 2.98 6.02 -7.84
N VAL A 19 2.71 4.72 -7.80
CA VAL A 19 3.67 3.69 -8.21
C VAL A 19 3.13 2.93 -9.41
N GLU A 20 3.96 2.81 -10.45
CA GLU A 20 3.65 1.97 -11.59
C GLU A 20 3.82 0.49 -11.21
N VAL A 21 2.78 -0.30 -11.47
CA VAL A 21 2.78 -1.73 -11.16
C VAL A 21 2.59 -2.58 -12.41
N LYS A 22 3.13 -3.79 -12.39
CA LYS A 22 2.93 -4.77 -13.45
C LYS A 22 1.50 -5.29 -13.41
N LYS A 23 0.95 -5.68 -14.56
CA LYS A 23 -0.39 -6.29 -14.61
C LYS A 23 -0.39 -7.59 -13.80
N GLY A 24 -1.33 -7.70 -12.84
CA GLY A 24 -1.47 -8.87 -11.97
C GLY A 24 -0.49 -8.90 -10.79
N GLU A 25 0.28 -7.83 -10.59
CA GLU A 25 1.13 -7.67 -9.40
C GLU A 25 0.29 -7.65 -8.12
N THR A 26 0.80 -8.30 -7.08
CA THR A 26 0.17 -8.34 -5.76
C THR A 26 0.51 -7.10 -4.95
N LEU A 27 -0.32 -6.79 -3.97
CA LEU A 27 -0.02 -5.75 -3.00
C LEU A 27 1.31 -6.02 -2.27
N ALA A 28 1.58 -7.26 -1.88
CA ALA A 28 2.83 -7.65 -1.22
C ALA A 28 4.07 -7.36 -2.10
N GLU A 29 4.01 -7.65 -3.40
CA GLU A 29 5.10 -7.36 -4.34
C GLU A 29 5.32 -5.85 -4.51
N ALA A 30 4.24 -5.08 -4.62
CA ALA A 30 4.34 -3.62 -4.75
C ALA A 30 4.93 -2.97 -3.49
N LEU A 31 4.46 -3.36 -2.30
CA LEU A 31 5.00 -2.87 -1.02
C LEU A 31 6.49 -3.20 -0.88
N TYR A 32 6.89 -4.42 -1.26
CA TYR A 32 8.29 -4.83 -1.24
C TYR A 32 9.18 -3.94 -2.13
N LYS A 33 8.71 -3.58 -3.33
CA LYS A 33 9.45 -2.66 -4.23
C LYS A 33 9.58 -1.25 -3.66
N MET A 34 8.59 -0.82 -2.88
CA MET A 34 8.62 0.46 -2.15
C MET A 34 9.48 0.39 -0.88
N ASN A 35 10.10 -0.75 -0.59
CA ASN A 35 10.83 -1.02 0.65
C ASN A 35 9.95 -0.86 1.91
N ILE A 36 8.65 -1.11 1.77
CA ILE A 36 7.69 -1.11 2.87
C ILE A 36 7.49 -2.54 3.32
N LYS A 37 7.83 -2.81 4.59
CA LYS A 37 7.57 -4.12 5.18
C LYS A 37 6.15 -4.18 5.70
N TYR A 38 5.41 -5.21 5.29
CA TYR A 38 4.00 -5.37 5.67
C TYR A 38 3.80 -5.58 7.18
N ASP A 39 4.78 -6.15 7.89
CA ASP A 39 4.74 -6.30 9.36
C ASP A 39 4.87 -4.98 10.12
N ALA A 40 5.35 -3.91 9.46
CA ALA A 40 5.51 -2.58 10.02
C ALA A 40 4.39 -1.60 9.64
N VAL A 41 3.39 -2.05 8.87
CA VAL A 41 2.33 -1.18 8.37
C VAL A 41 0.95 -1.83 8.41
N ILE A 42 -0.08 -1.02 8.65
CA ILE A 42 -1.47 -1.40 8.38
C ILE A 42 -1.83 -0.86 7.01
N VAL A 43 -2.32 -1.72 6.13
CA VAL A 43 -2.77 -1.34 4.79
C VAL A 43 -4.28 -1.47 4.71
N ALA A 44 -4.93 -0.43 4.21
CA ALA A 44 -6.36 -0.42 3.94
C ALA A 44 -6.65 -0.14 2.46
N HIS A 45 -7.69 -0.77 1.93
CA HIS A 45 -8.25 -0.54 0.61
C HIS A 45 -9.76 -0.36 0.77
N GLU A 46 -10.33 0.71 0.19
CA GLU A 46 -11.77 1.01 0.30
C GLU A 46 -12.30 1.01 1.75
N LYS A 47 -11.50 1.52 2.70
CA LYS A 47 -11.78 1.55 4.15
C LYS A 47 -11.79 0.19 4.85
N GLU A 48 -11.38 -0.88 4.18
CA GLU A 48 -11.20 -2.21 4.77
C GLU A 48 -9.72 -2.55 4.91
N ILE A 49 -9.35 -3.18 6.02
CA ILE A 49 -7.97 -3.64 6.24
C ILE A 49 -7.68 -4.82 5.33
N VAL A 50 -6.61 -4.72 4.54
CA VAL A 50 -6.15 -5.83 3.71
C VAL A 50 -5.38 -6.81 4.57
N SER A 51 -5.99 -7.95 4.89
CA SER A 51 -5.43 -8.99 5.76
C SER A 51 -4.53 -10.00 5.02
N ASP A 52 -4.71 -10.16 3.70
CA ASP A 52 -3.87 -11.00 2.86
C ASP A 52 -3.34 -10.24 1.63
N PRO A 53 -2.21 -9.52 1.77
CA PRO A 53 -1.62 -8.75 0.68
C PRO A 53 -1.03 -9.62 -0.45
N LYS A 54 -0.82 -10.93 -0.22
CA LYS A 54 -0.28 -11.85 -1.24
C LYS A 54 -1.37 -12.31 -2.21
N SER A 55 -2.62 -12.34 -1.75
CA SER A 55 -3.78 -12.65 -2.60
C SER A 55 -4.40 -11.41 -3.24
N PHE A 56 -4.18 -10.23 -2.65
CA PHE A 56 -4.67 -8.96 -3.20
C PHE A 56 -3.95 -8.60 -4.49
N ARG A 57 -4.68 -8.57 -5.61
CA ARG A 57 -4.15 -8.17 -6.94
C ARG A 57 -4.44 -6.71 -7.19
N ILE A 58 -3.43 -5.98 -7.66
CA ILE A 58 -3.57 -4.56 -7.98
C ILE A 58 -4.20 -4.43 -9.36
N GLU A 59 -5.33 -3.73 -9.39
CA GLU A 59 -6.05 -3.41 -10.61
C GLU A 59 -5.73 -1.99 -11.08
N LYS A 60 -6.42 -1.54 -12.13
CA LYS A 60 -6.27 -0.17 -12.59
C LYS A 60 -6.90 0.77 -11.55
N ASP A 61 -6.23 1.89 -11.27
CA ASP A 61 -6.74 2.95 -10.39
C ASP A 61 -6.93 2.50 -8.91
N THR A 62 -6.26 1.41 -8.48
CA THR A 62 -6.26 0.97 -7.09
C THR A 62 -5.65 2.03 -6.17
N ILE A 63 -6.37 2.35 -5.09
CA ILE A 63 -5.92 3.24 -4.02
C ILE A 63 -5.78 2.44 -2.74
N ILE A 64 -4.64 2.59 -2.07
CA ILE A 64 -4.41 2.06 -0.73
C ILE A 64 -4.03 3.18 0.22
N GLU A 65 -4.40 2.98 1.48
CA GLU A 65 -3.98 3.80 2.60
C GLU A 65 -3.00 2.98 3.44
N ILE A 66 -1.88 3.59 3.80
CA ILE A 66 -0.86 2.98 4.65
C ILE A 66 -0.76 3.79 5.93
N LEU A 67 -0.83 3.07 7.04
CA LEU A 67 -0.51 3.57 8.36
C LEU A 67 0.78 2.87 8.83
N GLU A 68 1.86 3.63 8.92
CA GLU A 68 3.13 3.12 9.45
C GLU A 68 3.03 2.97 10.97
N ILE A 69 3.29 1.76 11.46
CA ILE A 69 3.41 1.50 12.88
C ILE A 69 4.86 1.86 13.24
N LEU A 70 5.07 3.10 13.69
CA LEU A 70 6.32 3.47 14.30
C LEU A 70 6.44 2.67 15.60
N ASP A 71 7.31 1.67 15.62
CA ASP A 71 7.77 1.04 16.86
C ASP A 71 8.45 2.16 17.68
N GLY A 72 7.68 2.75 18.60
CA GLY A 72 8.19 3.65 19.62
C GLY A 72 9.02 2.83 20.59
N GLY A 73 10.32 2.76 20.35
CA GLY A 73 11.30 2.28 21.32
C GLY A 73 11.42 3.20 22.53
#